data_AF-A0A7N2MS99-F1
#
_entry.id   AF-A0A7N2MS99-F1
#
_cell.length_a   1.000
_cell.length_b   1.000
_cell.length_c   1.000
_cell.angle_alpha   90.00
_cell.angle_beta   90.00
_cell.angle_gamma   90.00
#
_symmetry.space_group_name_H-M   'P 1'
#
loop_
_entity.id
_entity.type
_entity.pdbx_description
1 polymer ?
#
loop_
_entity_poly.entity_id
_entity_poly.type
_entity_poly.pdbx_seq_one_letter_code
_entity_poly.pdbx_strand_id
1 'polypeptide(L)'
;MEQSASREIQLATASTNNEDQNTQKEADISGGNENKNVDLVIEIRKIVKRTEIQLLEECRIYKLPRYLRKWNEEAYTPQVISIGPFHHENQRLKAMEEHKERYFRSFMKRSERSLEYLVGTVRELEERIRRCYEETIDLASDCFVKLILLDACFILELLFRRSSLRLTSRDDSMVVEPRAAAVKVDLLLFENQLPFFVIKKLQHLAFPSFSDALFFKNIFSYFDVFTDIQYRQPKPNAEIAHFTDLLRTFMLPPPEELPERITEHPKLLYSATQLHKAGVKFRLGKSERSFEIKFEEGVLKIPKLEIEGVTEVVIRNVMALEQTCYIENAYFTDYFIFMDQLINSRKDVALLAQEKILVNYLGDNNAVMSMINNLNKGIVSETARVDYCNLYEELNSFYEKSWHHWKATLKREYFSTPWRFVSTVAAIILLLLTFMQTASSMRELLFSRAHMG
;
A
#
# COMPACT_ATOMS: atom_id res chain seq x y z
N MET A 1 26.71 27.83 -56.85
CA MET A 1 26.08 29.15 -56.68
C MET A 1 25.69 29.29 -55.22
N GLU A 2 26.64 29.21 -54.30
CA GLU A 2 27.78 30.15 -54.17
C GLU A 2 27.28 31.59 -54.00
N GLN A 3 27.53 32.13 -52.82
CA GLN A 3 28.52 33.19 -52.64
C GLN A 3 28.00 34.53 -53.15
N SER A 4 27.34 35.22 -52.24
CA SER A 4 27.83 36.55 -51.87
C SER A 4 27.68 36.67 -50.36
N ALA A 5 28.56 35.96 -49.66
CA ALA A 5 28.95 36.33 -48.32
C ALA A 5 29.79 37.61 -48.40
N SER A 6 29.73 38.39 -47.34
CA SER A 6 30.88 39.15 -46.85
C SER A 6 31.52 40.14 -47.82
N ARG A 7 30.97 41.36 -47.81
CA ARG A 7 31.78 42.55 -47.50
C ARG A 7 31.01 43.37 -46.48
N GLU A 8 31.31 43.15 -45.21
CA GLU A 8 32.34 43.91 -44.48
C GLU A 8 31.71 45.24 -44.05
N ILE A 9 31.34 45.44 -42.78
CA ILE A 9 32.25 45.42 -41.62
C ILE A 9 33.54 46.17 -41.97
N GLN A 10 33.39 47.49 -42.03
CA GLN A 10 34.36 48.55 -41.78
C GLN A 10 33.47 49.81 -41.86
N LEU A 11 33.10 50.53 -40.80
CA LEU A 11 33.71 50.84 -39.52
C LEU A 11 32.55 50.98 -38.49
N ALA A 12 32.50 50.40 -37.29
CA ALA A 12 33.55 49.92 -36.39
C ALA A 12 34.70 50.93 -36.23
N THR A 13 34.36 52.19 -35.94
CA THR A 13 35.12 53.17 -35.12
C THR A 13 34.54 54.58 -35.36
N ALA A 14 33.45 54.94 -34.67
CA ALA A 14 33.12 56.34 -34.30
C ALA A 14 31.70 56.45 -33.72
N SER A 15 31.39 55.69 -32.67
CA SER A 15 30.39 56.09 -31.66
C SER A 15 30.66 55.37 -30.33
N THR A 16 31.93 55.04 -30.06
CA THR A 16 32.51 55.12 -28.72
C THR A 16 32.46 56.60 -28.34
N ASN A 17 31.36 57.03 -27.70
CA ASN A 17 31.22 58.27 -26.92
C ASN A 17 29.83 58.37 -26.25
N ASN A 18 29.22 57.23 -25.86
CA ASN A 18 27.95 57.23 -25.12
C ASN A 18 27.97 56.28 -23.90
N GLU A 19 29.15 55.89 -23.42
CA GLU A 19 29.30 55.12 -22.16
C GLU A 19 29.58 55.99 -20.93
N ASP A 20 29.76 57.30 -21.06
CA ASP A 20 30.19 58.17 -19.94
C ASP A 20 29.12 59.12 -19.38
N GLN A 21 27.82 58.90 -19.62
CA GLN A 21 26.77 59.76 -19.04
C GLN A 21 25.61 59.05 -18.33
N ASN A 22 25.63 57.72 -18.21
CA ASN A 22 24.64 57.00 -17.40
C ASN A 22 25.16 56.47 -16.06
N THR A 23 26.40 56.80 -15.69
CA THR A 23 27.04 56.33 -14.45
C THR A 23 26.97 57.33 -13.29
N GLN A 24 26.26 58.45 -13.43
CA GLN A 24 26.27 59.53 -12.41
C GLN A 24 24.89 60.02 -11.94
N LYS A 25 23.82 59.21 -12.11
CA LYS A 25 22.47 59.59 -11.62
C LYS A 25 21.62 58.47 -11.00
N GLU A 26 22.25 57.36 -10.60
CA GLU A 26 21.65 56.36 -9.69
C GLU A 26 22.50 56.14 -8.42
N ALA A 27 23.40 57.08 -8.11
CA ALA A 27 24.02 57.20 -6.80
C ALA A 27 23.31 58.30 -6.01
N ASP A 28 22.09 58.01 -5.55
CA ASP A 28 21.45 58.65 -4.38
C ASP A 28 20.01 58.11 -4.12
N ILE A 29 19.81 56.80 -4.21
CA ILE A 29 18.75 56.07 -3.48
C ILE A 29 19.28 54.69 -3.07
N SER A 30 20.47 54.64 -2.46
CA SER A 30 21.01 53.43 -1.83
C SER A 30 21.27 53.71 -0.35
N GLY A 31 20.70 52.87 0.51
CA GLY A 31 20.95 52.95 1.96
C GLY A 31 19.90 52.26 2.84
N GLY A 32 18.70 51.95 2.32
CA GLY A 32 17.62 51.42 3.17
C GLY A 32 17.03 50.05 2.81
N ASN A 33 17.14 49.61 1.54
CA ASN A 33 16.31 48.49 1.04
C ASN A 33 17.09 47.31 0.42
N GLU A 34 18.40 47.46 0.15
CA GLU A 34 19.23 46.37 -0.37
C GLU A 34 19.49 45.28 0.70
N ASN A 35 19.57 45.67 1.98
CA ASN A 35 19.91 44.74 3.06
C ASN A 35 18.75 43.81 3.46
N LYS A 36 17.48 44.20 3.25
CA LYS A 36 16.30 43.39 3.59
C LYS A 36 16.13 42.16 2.69
N ASN A 37 16.50 42.29 1.43
CA ASN A 37 16.37 41.19 0.47
C ASN A 37 17.54 40.21 0.55
N VAL A 38 18.72 40.64 1.03
CA VAL A 38 19.88 39.76 1.17
C VAL A 38 19.63 38.66 2.20
N ASP A 39 19.05 39.00 3.35
CA ASP A 39 18.72 38.02 4.40
C ASP A 39 17.65 37.03 3.92
N LEU A 40 16.60 37.52 3.25
CA LEU A 40 15.56 36.69 2.65
C LEU A 40 16.13 35.79 1.54
N VAL A 41 17.05 36.29 0.71
CA VAL A 41 17.72 35.49 -0.33
C VAL A 41 18.65 34.44 0.30
N ILE A 42 19.34 34.75 1.39
CA ILE A 42 20.15 33.77 2.13
C ILE A 42 19.25 32.69 2.74
N GLU A 43 18.10 33.07 3.30
CA GLU A 43 17.10 32.13 3.83
C GLU A 43 16.51 31.26 2.73
N ILE A 44 16.09 31.85 1.61
CA ILE A 44 15.58 31.11 0.44
C ILE A 44 16.67 30.20 -0.14
N ARG A 45 17.93 30.64 -0.24
CA ARG A 45 19.04 29.78 -0.67
C ARG A 45 19.31 28.64 0.31
N LYS A 46 19.15 28.86 1.62
CA LYS A 46 19.21 27.79 2.62
C LYS A 46 18.06 26.81 2.46
N ILE A 47 16.86 27.28 2.13
CA ILE A 47 15.69 26.42 1.83
C ILE A 47 15.98 25.59 0.57
N VAL A 48 16.41 26.19 -0.53
CA VAL A 48 16.75 25.48 -1.79
C VAL A 48 17.84 24.43 -1.55
N LYS A 49 18.90 24.79 -0.83
CA LYS A 49 19.99 23.86 -0.49
C LYS A 49 19.53 22.74 0.45
N ARG A 50 18.58 23.01 1.36
CA ARG A 50 17.94 22.00 2.21
C ARG A 50 17.05 21.06 1.38
N THR A 51 16.33 21.58 0.39
CA THR A 51 15.53 20.77 -0.54
C THR A 51 16.39 19.84 -1.39
N GLU A 52 17.58 20.29 -1.85
CA GLU A 52 18.56 19.42 -2.52
C GLU A 52 19.11 18.31 -1.60
N ILE A 53 19.31 18.60 -0.31
CA ILE A 53 19.69 17.59 0.69
C ILE A 53 18.53 16.63 1.00
N GLN A 54 17.28 17.07 0.92
CA GLN A 54 16.10 16.20 1.10
C GLN A 54 15.80 15.34 -0.13
N LEU A 55 16.22 15.76 -1.33
CA LEU A 55 16.19 14.96 -2.56
C LEU A 55 17.27 13.86 -2.61
N LEU A 56 17.98 13.61 -1.50
CA LEU A 56 18.95 12.52 -1.42
C LEU A 56 18.24 11.18 -1.63
N GLU A 57 18.72 10.42 -2.62
CA GLU A 57 18.34 9.04 -2.97
C GLU A 57 18.39 8.04 -1.79
N GLU A 58 18.91 8.49 -0.63
CA GLU A 58 19.09 7.74 0.61
C GLU A 58 17.90 7.81 1.59
N CYS A 59 16.98 8.79 1.46
CA CYS A 59 15.78 8.87 2.33
C CYS A 59 14.80 7.74 1.99
N ARG A 60 14.46 6.91 2.98
CA ARG A 60 13.66 5.68 2.78
C ARG A 60 12.70 5.37 3.93
N ILE A 61 12.68 6.15 5.00
CA ILE A 61 11.79 5.99 6.17
C ILE A 61 11.10 7.33 6.41
N TYR A 62 9.80 7.35 6.15
CA TYR A 62 8.99 8.57 6.15
C TYR A 62 8.03 8.62 7.33
N LYS A 63 7.59 9.83 7.69
CA LYS A 63 6.40 9.98 8.52
C LYS A 63 5.16 9.83 7.67
N LEU A 64 4.16 9.13 8.21
CA LEU A 64 2.90 8.89 7.54
C LEU A 64 2.18 10.23 7.30
N PRO A 65 1.78 10.53 6.06
CA PRO A 65 0.99 11.72 5.78
C PRO A 65 -0.32 11.74 6.56
N ARG A 66 -0.68 12.92 7.08
CA ARG A 66 -1.89 13.12 7.92
C ARG A 66 -3.18 12.65 7.24
N TYR A 67 -3.26 12.74 5.92
CA TYR A 67 -4.45 12.36 5.17
C TYR A 67 -4.70 10.84 5.14
N LEU A 68 -3.64 10.02 5.29
CA LEU A 68 -3.75 8.57 5.48
C LEU A 68 -4.00 8.23 6.95
N ARG A 69 -3.21 8.83 7.86
CA ARG A 69 -3.29 8.57 9.31
C ARG A 69 -4.70 8.71 9.88
N LYS A 70 -5.45 9.74 9.47
CA LYS A 70 -6.77 10.08 10.04
C LYS A 70 -7.82 8.98 9.92
N TRP A 71 -7.64 8.01 9.01
CA TRP A 71 -8.63 6.95 8.79
C TRP A 71 -8.48 5.77 9.77
N ASN A 72 -7.29 5.60 10.37
CA ASN A 72 -7.05 4.65 11.46
C ASN A 72 -5.67 4.95 12.11
N GLU A 73 -5.62 5.82 13.11
CA GLU A 73 -4.35 6.23 13.73
C GLU A 73 -3.66 5.09 14.50
N GLU A 74 -4.44 4.20 15.12
CA GLU A 74 -3.94 3.07 15.90
C GLU A 74 -3.21 2.05 15.01
N ALA A 75 -3.65 1.88 13.76
CA ALA A 75 -3.01 0.98 12.80
C ALA A 75 -1.60 1.41 12.35
N TYR A 76 -1.13 2.61 12.72
CA TYR A 76 0.21 3.10 12.40
C TYR A 76 1.05 3.39 13.64
N THR A 77 0.48 3.16 14.83
CA THR A 77 1.13 3.49 16.11
C THR A 77 1.60 2.20 16.78
N PRO A 78 2.89 2.07 17.16
CA PRO A 78 3.37 0.89 17.86
C PRO A 78 2.64 0.66 19.17
N GLN A 79 2.26 -0.59 19.42
CA GLN A 79 1.43 -0.95 20.58
C GLN A 79 2.25 -1.53 21.74
N VAL A 80 3.37 -2.19 21.41
CA VAL A 80 4.18 -2.94 22.36
C VAL A 80 5.62 -2.48 22.32
N ILE A 81 6.22 -2.34 21.14
CA ILE A 81 7.65 -2.06 20.99
C ILE A 81 7.95 -0.96 19.97
N SER A 82 8.74 0.03 20.40
CA SER A 82 9.33 1.02 19.49
C SER A 82 10.55 0.42 18.79
N ILE A 83 10.75 0.72 17.52
CA ILE A 83 11.95 0.39 16.75
C ILE A 83 12.35 1.63 15.96
N GLY A 84 13.61 2.02 16.11
CA GLY A 84 14.11 3.27 15.56
C GLY A 84 13.68 4.51 16.35
N PRO A 85 14.06 5.70 15.85
CA PRO A 85 13.97 6.95 16.60
C PRO A 85 12.56 7.55 16.68
N PHE A 86 11.68 7.29 15.71
CA PHE A 86 10.38 7.97 15.58
C PHE A 86 9.41 7.78 16.74
N HIS A 87 9.50 6.66 17.48
CA HIS A 87 8.63 6.35 18.60
C HIS A 87 9.40 6.11 19.92
N HIS A 88 10.71 6.38 19.94
CA HIS A 88 11.60 6.03 21.05
C HIS A 88 11.18 6.65 22.40
N GLU A 89 10.69 7.89 22.38
CA GLU A 89 10.32 8.62 23.60
C GLU A 89 8.94 8.26 24.15
N ASN A 90 8.22 7.33 23.51
CA ASN A 90 6.88 6.96 23.92
C ASN A 90 6.89 6.19 25.25
N GLN A 91 6.44 6.85 26.31
CA GLN A 91 6.40 6.30 27.66
C GLN A 91 5.58 5.00 27.77
N ARG A 92 4.59 4.78 26.90
CA ARG A 92 3.78 3.55 26.89
C ARG A 92 4.59 2.31 26.49
N LEU A 93 5.68 2.49 25.75
CA LEU A 93 6.50 1.41 25.19
C LEU A 93 7.74 1.10 26.06
N LYS A 94 7.97 1.87 27.12
CA LYS A 94 9.15 1.79 27.99
C LYS A 94 9.36 0.39 28.60
N ALA A 95 8.27 -0.33 28.89
CA ALA A 95 8.34 -1.69 29.43
C ALA A 95 9.12 -2.65 28.50
N MET A 96 9.01 -2.48 27.18
CA MET A 96 9.73 -3.32 26.21
C MET A 96 11.21 -2.96 26.06
N GLU A 97 11.65 -1.79 26.51
CA GLU A 97 13.07 -1.43 26.49
C GLU A 97 13.90 -2.36 27.41
N GLU A 98 13.37 -2.74 28.56
CA GLU A 98 14.00 -3.74 29.44
C GLU A 98 14.12 -5.11 28.76
N HIS A 99 13.13 -5.49 27.94
CA HIS A 99 13.18 -6.72 27.17
C HIS A 99 14.24 -6.65 26.07
N LYS A 100 14.40 -5.52 25.38
CA LYS A 100 15.48 -5.31 24.41
C LYS A 100 16.85 -5.47 25.06
N GLU A 101 17.07 -4.96 26.27
CA GLU A 101 18.34 -5.15 26.98
C GLU A 101 18.63 -6.62 27.28
N ARG A 102 17.61 -7.43 27.61
CA ARG A 102 17.78 -8.88 27.84
C ARG A 102 18.12 -9.61 26.54
N TYR A 103 17.47 -9.25 25.43
CA TYR A 103 17.77 -9.78 24.11
C TYR A 103 19.18 -9.37 23.67
N PHE A 104 19.58 -8.13 23.93
CA PHE A 104 20.92 -7.64 23.66
C PHE A 104 21.99 -8.45 24.41
N ARG A 105 21.80 -8.73 25.71
CA ARG A 105 22.71 -9.61 26.47
C ARG A 105 22.82 -11.00 25.85
N SER A 106 21.70 -11.53 25.34
CA SER A 106 21.68 -12.86 24.69
C SER A 106 22.37 -12.84 23.34
N PHE A 107 22.13 -11.80 22.54
CA PHE A 107 22.82 -11.54 21.29
C PHE A 107 24.33 -11.48 21.51
N MET A 108 24.80 -10.72 22.50
CA MET A 108 26.23 -10.57 22.80
C MET A 108 26.90 -11.88 23.24
N LYS A 109 26.16 -12.80 23.88
CA LYS A 109 26.68 -14.14 24.20
C LYS A 109 26.86 -15.02 22.96
N ARG A 110 26.13 -14.75 21.88
CA ARG A 110 26.16 -15.52 20.62
C ARG A 110 27.02 -14.89 19.54
N SER A 111 27.18 -13.57 19.58
CA SER A 111 27.90 -12.79 18.59
C SER A 111 29.38 -13.19 18.55
N GLU A 112 29.91 -13.34 17.34
CA GLU A 112 31.35 -13.56 17.12
C GLU A 112 32.17 -12.24 17.19
N ARG A 113 31.54 -11.13 17.62
CA ARG A 113 32.16 -9.80 17.68
C ARG A 113 32.00 -9.15 19.05
N SER A 114 32.99 -8.32 19.41
CA SER A 114 32.97 -7.54 20.65
C SER A 114 31.98 -6.38 20.58
N LEU A 115 31.55 -5.90 21.75
CA LEU A 115 30.65 -4.76 21.86
C LEU A 115 31.25 -3.51 21.21
N GLU A 116 32.53 -3.24 21.48
CA GLU A 116 33.27 -2.07 21.00
C GLU A 116 33.30 -2.04 19.47
N TYR A 117 33.49 -3.20 18.84
CA TYR A 117 33.49 -3.32 17.39
C TYR A 117 32.11 -3.03 16.77
N LEU A 118 31.04 -3.52 17.39
CA LEU A 118 29.67 -3.28 16.92
C LEU A 118 29.27 -1.81 17.11
N VAL A 119 29.61 -1.20 18.25
CA VAL A 119 29.39 0.23 18.51
C VAL A 119 30.16 1.08 17.50
N GLY A 120 31.44 0.78 17.25
CA GLY A 120 32.25 1.47 16.24
C GLY A 120 31.63 1.38 14.85
N THR A 121 31.15 0.19 14.46
CA THR A 121 30.47 -0.02 13.17
C THR A 121 29.22 0.84 13.03
N VAL A 122 28.34 0.87 14.03
CA VAL A 122 27.12 1.67 13.97
C VAL A 122 27.44 3.17 13.97
N ARG A 123 28.47 3.59 14.71
CA ARG A 123 28.94 4.98 14.73
C ARG A 123 29.48 5.43 13.37
N GLU A 124 30.24 4.59 12.67
CA GLU A 124 30.68 4.88 11.30
C GLU A 124 29.52 5.01 10.31
N LEU A 125 28.42 4.28 10.55
CA LEU A 125 27.22 4.32 9.71
C LEU A 125 26.23 5.42 10.11
N GLU A 126 26.44 6.11 11.23
CA GLU A 126 25.44 7.00 11.85
C GLU A 126 24.87 8.02 10.88
N GLU A 127 25.73 8.76 10.16
CA GLU A 127 25.28 9.79 9.22
C GLU A 127 24.37 9.21 8.14
N ARG A 128 24.74 8.06 7.56
CA ARG A 128 23.95 7.37 6.54
C ARG A 128 22.62 6.89 7.11
N ILE A 129 22.61 6.39 8.33
CA ILE A 129 21.39 5.93 9.01
C ILE A 129 20.44 7.11 9.24
N ARG A 130 20.96 8.26 9.69
CA ARG A 130 20.16 9.48 9.89
C ARG A 130 19.55 10.00 8.58
N ARG A 131 20.31 9.94 7.47
CA ARG A 131 19.82 10.33 6.14
C ARG A 131 18.72 9.43 5.58
N CYS A 132 18.51 8.24 6.17
CA CYS A 132 17.37 7.40 5.80
C CYS A 132 16.03 7.91 6.32
N TYR A 133 16.01 8.78 7.34
CA TYR A 133 14.78 9.33 7.91
C TYR A 133 14.44 10.68 7.27
N GLU A 134 13.17 10.87 6.93
CA GLU A 134 12.65 12.14 6.38
C GLU A 134 12.84 13.32 7.34
N GLU A 135 12.60 13.09 8.63
CA GLU A 135 12.74 14.12 9.66
C GLU A 135 14.13 14.09 10.30
N THR A 136 14.65 15.27 10.63
CA THR A 136 15.89 15.39 11.38
C THR A 136 15.71 14.78 12.78
N ILE A 137 16.51 13.75 13.08
CA ILE A 137 16.50 13.10 14.39
C ILE A 137 17.34 13.91 15.38
N ASP A 138 16.69 14.63 16.29
CA ASP A 138 17.34 15.41 17.35
C ASP A 138 17.75 14.51 18.55
N LEU A 139 18.70 13.62 18.29
CA LEU A 139 19.32 12.77 19.32
C LEU A 139 20.83 12.95 19.28
N ALA A 140 21.45 13.08 20.46
CA ALA A 140 22.90 13.03 20.58
C ALA A 140 23.48 11.73 19.99
N SER A 141 24.66 11.81 19.37
CA SER A 141 25.28 10.67 18.66
C SER A 141 25.34 9.40 19.51
N ASP A 142 25.79 9.48 20.76
CA ASP A 142 25.88 8.31 21.64
C ASP A 142 24.50 7.68 21.93
N CYS A 143 23.47 8.49 22.14
CA CYS A 143 22.10 8.02 22.34
C CYS A 143 21.57 7.34 21.08
N PHE A 144 21.83 7.94 19.91
CA PHE A 144 21.39 7.41 18.62
C PHE A 144 22.07 6.07 18.29
N VAL A 145 23.40 6.00 18.41
CA VAL A 145 24.16 4.76 18.18
C VAL A 145 23.68 3.64 19.11
N LYS A 146 23.46 3.95 20.39
CA LYS A 146 22.93 2.99 21.37
C LYS A 146 21.54 2.50 20.96
N LEU A 147 20.64 3.41 20.57
CA LEU A 147 19.28 3.09 20.15
C LEU A 147 19.28 2.12 18.96
N ILE A 148 19.98 2.49 17.89
CA ILE A 148 20.04 1.68 16.67
C ILE A 148 20.62 0.30 16.95
N LEU A 149 21.69 0.22 17.74
CA LEU A 149 22.35 -1.05 18.06
C LEU A 149 21.42 -1.95 18.88
N LEU A 150 20.77 -1.43 19.93
CA LEU A 150 19.85 -2.20 20.77
C LEU A 150 18.68 -2.76 19.95
N ASP A 151 18.07 -1.93 19.11
CA ASP A 151 16.91 -2.31 18.30
C ASP A 151 17.28 -3.35 17.23
N ALA A 152 18.40 -3.14 16.52
CA ALA A 152 18.88 -4.10 15.53
C ALA A 152 19.26 -5.45 16.17
N CYS A 153 19.96 -5.44 17.30
CA CYS A 153 20.30 -6.67 18.04
C CYS A 153 19.06 -7.38 18.58
N PHE A 154 18.05 -6.65 19.07
CA PHE A 154 16.77 -7.23 19.47
C PHE A 154 16.12 -8.00 18.33
N ILE A 155 16.00 -7.36 17.16
CA ILE A 155 15.44 -7.97 15.93
C ILE A 155 16.21 -9.24 15.56
N LEU A 156 17.54 -9.18 15.53
CA LEU A 156 18.38 -10.31 15.12
C LEU A 156 18.27 -11.49 16.09
N GLU A 157 18.33 -11.24 17.40
CA GLU A 157 18.16 -12.27 18.42
C GLU A 157 16.75 -12.88 18.38
N LEU A 158 15.72 -12.07 18.13
CA LEU A 158 14.33 -12.52 17.98
C LEU A 158 14.20 -13.50 16.80
N LEU A 159 14.74 -13.15 15.63
CA LEU A 159 14.74 -14.01 14.44
C LEU A 159 15.57 -15.30 14.67
N PHE A 160 16.70 -15.20 15.38
CA PHE A 160 17.56 -16.33 15.68
C PHE A 160 16.88 -17.34 16.61
N ARG A 161 16.25 -16.85 17.69
CA ARG A 161 15.50 -17.69 18.65
C ARG A 161 14.34 -18.42 17.99
N ARG A 162 13.61 -17.76 17.08
CA ARG A 162 12.48 -18.37 16.38
C ARG A 162 12.89 -19.50 15.45
N SER A 163 14.00 -19.33 14.73
CA SER A 163 14.52 -20.34 13.79
C SER A 163 15.20 -21.52 14.50
N SER A 164 15.76 -21.29 15.68
CA SER A 164 16.38 -22.32 16.53
C SER A 164 15.36 -23.07 17.39
N LEU A 165 14.44 -23.82 16.77
CA LEU A 165 13.45 -24.69 17.44
C LEU A 165 14.04 -25.83 18.31
N ARG A 166 15.33 -25.80 18.68
CA ARG A 166 16.04 -26.86 19.43
C ARG A 166 16.84 -26.39 20.65
N LEU A 167 16.83 -25.11 21.01
CA LEU A 167 17.62 -24.59 22.14
C LEU A 167 16.76 -23.94 23.22
N THR A 168 15.69 -24.61 23.67
CA THR A 168 14.97 -24.19 24.86
C THR A 168 15.59 -24.80 26.11
N SER A 169 16.58 -24.10 26.68
CA SER A 169 16.84 -24.26 28.12
C SER A 169 15.58 -23.81 28.87
N ARG A 170 15.22 -24.50 29.96
CA ARG A 170 13.99 -24.26 30.75
C ARG A 170 13.86 -22.83 31.33
N ASP A 171 14.89 -22.00 31.23
CA ASP A 171 14.90 -20.62 31.72
C ASP A 171 14.38 -19.60 30.68
N ASP A 172 14.14 -20.05 29.44
CA ASP A 172 13.76 -19.20 28.30
C ASP A 172 12.23 -19.14 28.11
N SER A 173 11.51 -18.82 29.19
CA SER A 173 10.05 -18.59 29.21
C SER A 173 9.56 -17.48 28.25
N MET A 174 10.45 -16.88 27.45
CA MET A 174 10.18 -15.77 26.53
C MET A 174 9.70 -16.19 25.13
N VAL A 175 9.70 -17.49 24.79
CA VAL A 175 9.28 -17.96 23.45
C VAL A 175 7.76 -18.07 23.30
N VAL A 176 6.98 -17.83 24.37
CA VAL A 176 5.52 -17.71 24.31
C VAL A 176 5.08 -16.45 25.05
N GLU A 177 5.66 -15.30 24.70
CA GLU A 177 5.10 -14.05 25.18
C GLU A 177 3.75 -13.82 24.50
N PRO A 178 2.65 -13.57 25.24
CA PRO A 178 1.33 -13.24 24.66
C PRO A 178 1.38 -12.10 23.64
N ARG A 179 2.45 -11.32 23.67
CA ARG A 179 2.72 -10.16 22.82
C ARG A 179 3.48 -10.50 21.53
N ALA A 180 3.86 -11.75 21.27
CA ALA A 180 4.65 -12.12 20.09
C ALA A 180 3.95 -11.71 18.78
N ALA A 181 2.61 -11.84 18.70
CA ALA A 181 1.83 -11.35 17.56
C ALA A 181 1.90 -9.83 17.44
N ALA A 182 1.81 -9.09 18.55
CA ALA A 182 1.90 -7.63 18.54
C ALA A 182 3.30 -7.14 18.17
N VAL A 183 4.37 -7.78 18.66
CA VAL A 183 5.76 -7.47 18.25
C VAL A 183 5.93 -7.67 16.74
N LYS A 184 5.41 -8.77 16.17
CA LYS A 184 5.44 -8.99 14.72
C LYS A 184 4.82 -7.84 13.94
N VAL A 185 3.65 -7.38 14.39
CA VAL A 185 2.91 -6.27 13.76
C VAL A 185 3.70 -4.97 13.90
N ASP A 186 4.19 -4.67 15.11
CA ASP A 186 4.99 -3.46 15.38
C ASP A 186 6.25 -3.38 14.50
N LEU A 187 6.90 -4.51 14.20
CA LEU A 187 8.05 -4.58 13.28
C LEU A 187 7.70 -4.25 11.82
N LEU A 188 6.42 -4.28 11.44
CA LEU A 188 5.94 -4.01 10.08
C LEU A 188 5.31 -2.62 9.94
N LEU A 189 5.15 -1.88 11.03
CA LEU A 189 4.56 -0.54 10.99
C LEU A 189 5.47 0.44 10.25
N PHE A 190 4.87 1.23 9.36
CA PHE A 190 5.54 2.14 8.43
C PHE A 190 6.53 3.11 9.12
N GLU A 191 6.17 3.64 10.28
CA GLU A 191 7.01 4.58 11.04
C GLU A 191 7.94 3.90 12.08
N ASN A 192 7.82 2.59 12.29
CA ASN A 192 8.52 1.87 13.35
C ASN A 192 9.65 1.00 12.78
N GLN A 193 10.54 1.63 12.03
CA GLN A 193 11.48 0.95 11.15
C GLN A 193 12.94 1.32 11.45
N LEU A 194 13.84 0.40 11.10
CA LEU A 194 15.27 0.65 10.95
C LEU A 194 15.66 0.44 9.49
N PRO A 195 16.70 1.15 9.00
CA PRO A 195 17.25 0.84 7.69
C PRO A 195 17.77 -0.60 7.63
N PHE A 196 17.27 -1.37 6.67
CA PHE A 196 17.53 -2.81 6.57
C PHE A 196 19.02 -3.11 6.39
N PHE A 197 19.77 -2.22 5.73
CA PHE A 197 21.20 -2.39 5.53
C PHE A 197 21.98 -2.48 6.86
N VAL A 198 21.52 -1.80 7.92
CA VAL A 198 22.15 -1.86 9.24
C VAL A 198 21.94 -3.23 9.86
N ILE A 199 20.71 -3.74 9.79
CA ILE A 199 20.34 -5.07 10.28
C ILE A 199 21.17 -6.14 9.56
N LYS A 200 21.25 -6.05 8.23
CA LYS A 200 22.03 -6.98 7.39
C LYS A 200 23.53 -6.91 7.72
N LYS A 201 24.08 -5.70 7.85
CA LYS A 201 25.50 -5.50 8.20
C LYS A 201 25.82 -6.11 9.57
N LEU A 202 25.01 -5.85 10.59
CA LEU A 202 25.22 -6.40 11.93
C LEU A 202 25.03 -7.93 11.95
N GLN A 203 24.09 -8.47 11.16
CA GLN A 203 23.93 -9.91 11.00
C GLN A 203 25.18 -10.57 10.43
N HIS A 204 25.75 -10.04 9.34
CA HIS A 204 26.98 -10.56 8.74
C HIS A 204 28.17 -10.50 9.69
N LEU A 205 28.26 -9.43 10.48
CA LEU A 205 29.36 -9.25 11.41
C LEU A 205 29.25 -10.20 12.61
N ALA A 206 28.07 -10.30 13.21
CA ALA A 206 27.82 -11.09 14.42
C ALA A 206 27.71 -12.59 14.14
N PHE A 207 27.21 -12.97 12.95
CA PHE A 207 26.94 -14.35 12.54
C PHE A 207 27.45 -14.62 11.10
N PRO A 208 28.77 -14.58 10.86
CA PRO A 208 29.35 -14.73 9.51
C PRO A 208 29.04 -16.10 8.87
N SER A 209 28.81 -17.13 9.68
CA SER A 209 28.42 -18.47 9.22
C SER A 209 26.96 -18.55 8.73
N PHE A 210 26.17 -17.49 8.93
CA PHE A 210 24.74 -17.46 8.64
C PHE A 210 24.48 -16.78 7.29
N SER A 211 24.04 -17.56 6.30
CA SER A 211 23.90 -17.09 4.92
C SER A 211 22.71 -16.16 4.70
N ASP A 212 22.82 -15.27 3.71
CA ASP A 212 21.73 -14.38 3.27
C ASP A 212 20.45 -15.14 2.95
N ALA A 213 20.57 -16.28 2.28
CA ALA A 213 19.41 -17.12 1.91
C ALA A 213 18.65 -17.61 3.15
N LEU A 214 19.38 -18.03 4.20
CA LEU A 214 18.76 -18.46 5.46
C LEU A 214 18.18 -17.28 6.24
N PHE A 215 18.83 -16.11 6.18
CA PHE A 215 18.34 -14.89 6.80
C PHE A 215 16.99 -14.45 6.22
N PHE A 216 16.91 -14.31 4.90
CA PHE A 216 15.65 -13.96 4.24
C PHE A 216 14.57 -15.00 4.46
N LYS A 217 14.92 -16.29 4.43
CA LYS A 217 13.97 -17.38 4.71
C LYS A 217 13.42 -17.32 6.13
N ASN A 218 14.26 -16.99 7.12
CA ASN A 218 13.84 -16.83 8.51
C ASN A 218 12.94 -15.60 8.71
N ILE A 219 13.26 -14.48 8.05
CA ILE A 219 12.41 -13.30 8.06
C ILE A 219 11.05 -13.61 7.42
N PHE A 220 11.07 -14.24 6.24
CA PHE A 220 9.84 -14.65 5.57
C PHE A 220 9.00 -15.56 6.48
N SER A 221 9.58 -16.64 7.01
CA SER A 221 8.86 -17.57 7.91
C SER A 221 8.33 -16.88 9.18
N TYR A 222 9.00 -15.81 9.65
CA TYR A 222 8.53 -15.04 10.79
C TYR A 222 7.25 -14.26 10.47
N PHE A 223 7.13 -13.72 9.26
CA PHE A 223 6.01 -12.90 8.77
C PHE A 223 4.96 -13.65 7.92
N ASP A 224 5.24 -14.87 7.48
CA ASP A 224 4.41 -15.67 6.54
C ASP A 224 2.97 -15.87 7.01
N VAL A 225 2.73 -15.79 8.33
CA VAL A 225 1.40 -15.80 8.94
C VAL A 225 0.45 -14.75 8.33
N PHE A 226 0.98 -13.67 7.75
CA PHE A 226 0.17 -12.58 7.21
C PHE A 226 -0.10 -12.65 5.72
N THR A 227 0.49 -13.62 5.01
CA THR A 227 0.60 -13.50 3.56
C THR A 227 -0.01 -14.64 2.75
N ASP A 228 -0.01 -15.90 3.19
CA ASP A 228 -0.37 -17.05 2.32
C ASP A 228 0.30 -16.95 0.92
N ILE A 229 1.59 -16.54 0.93
CA ILE A 229 2.41 -16.26 -0.25
C ILE A 229 3.48 -17.33 -0.38
N GLN A 230 3.90 -17.63 -1.61
CA GLN A 230 5.06 -18.49 -1.83
C GLN A 230 6.36 -17.72 -1.59
N TYR A 231 7.23 -18.26 -0.73
CA TYR A 231 8.55 -17.66 -0.50
C TYR A 231 9.36 -17.56 -1.79
N ARG A 232 9.81 -16.35 -2.10
CA ARG A 232 10.84 -16.07 -3.10
C ARG A 232 11.93 -15.25 -2.45
N GLN A 233 13.17 -15.72 -2.59
CA GLN A 233 14.30 -14.97 -2.08
C GLN A 233 14.45 -13.67 -2.90
N PRO A 234 14.64 -12.52 -2.26
CA PRO A 234 14.92 -11.27 -2.96
C PRO A 234 16.22 -11.41 -3.78
N LYS A 235 16.27 -10.73 -4.93
CA LYS A 235 17.49 -10.68 -5.75
C LYS A 235 18.66 -10.13 -4.91
N PRO A 236 19.91 -10.58 -5.11
CA PRO A 236 21.06 -10.12 -4.32
C PRO A 236 21.25 -8.60 -4.30
N ASN A 237 20.86 -7.93 -5.39
CA ASN A 237 20.99 -6.48 -5.58
C ASN A 237 19.67 -5.73 -5.31
N ALA A 238 18.66 -6.38 -4.73
CA ALA A 238 17.42 -5.70 -4.37
C ALA A 238 17.70 -4.67 -3.27
N GLU A 239 17.40 -3.40 -3.54
CA GLU A 239 17.41 -2.35 -2.54
C GLU A 239 16.21 -2.50 -1.63
N ILE A 240 16.43 -3.04 -0.44
CA ILE A 240 15.40 -3.17 0.59
C ILE A 240 15.62 -2.04 1.60
N ALA A 241 14.63 -1.17 1.75
CA ALA A 241 14.69 -0.04 2.66
C ALA A 241 14.59 -0.46 4.14
N HIS A 242 13.56 -1.24 4.48
CA HIS A 242 13.21 -1.66 5.84
C HIS A 242 12.24 -2.86 5.79
N PHE A 243 11.67 -3.31 6.92
CA PHE A 243 10.87 -4.55 6.94
C PHE A 243 9.54 -4.48 6.20
N THR A 244 8.82 -3.36 6.28
CA THR A 244 7.59 -3.17 5.49
C THR A 244 7.88 -3.26 3.98
N ASP A 245 9.00 -2.70 3.53
CA ASP A 245 9.44 -2.77 2.14
C ASP A 245 9.91 -4.18 1.74
N LEU A 246 10.57 -4.90 2.65
CA LEU A 246 10.88 -6.31 2.46
C LEU A 246 9.61 -7.17 2.34
N LEU A 247 8.59 -6.90 3.17
CA LEU A 247 7.31 -7.58 3.10
C LEU A 247 6.64 -7.33 1.74
N ARG A 248 6.61 -6.07 1.30
CA ARG A 248 6.13 -5.71 -0.04
C ARG A 248 6.92 -6.44 -1.13
N THR A 249 8.25 -6.54 -1.01
CA THR A 249 9.09 -7.27 -1.97
C THR A 249 8.69 -8.75 -2.08
N PHE A 250 8.32 -9.41 -0.97
CA PHE A 250 7.79 -10.77 -1.02
C PHE A 250 6.42 -10.88 -1.70
N MET A 251 5.64 -9.80 -1.69
CA MET A 251 4.29 -9.74 -2.26
C MET A 251 4.28 -9.47 -3.78
N LEU A 252 5.38 -8.97 -4.34
CA LEU A 252 5.45 -8.61 -5.75
C LEU A 252 5.79 -9.81 -6.65
N PRO A 253 5.29 -9.81 -7.90
CA PRO A 253 5.84 -10.67 -8.93
C PRO A 253 7.30 -10.25 -9.25
N PRO A 254 8.05 -11.09 -10.00
CA PRO A 254 9.37 -10.71 -10.47
C PRO A 254 9.32 -9.38 -11.25
N PRO A 255 10.35 -8.52 -11.16
CA PRO A 255 10.36 -7.24 -11.87
C PRO A 255 10.09 -7.35 -13.37
N GLU A 256 10.55 -8.43 -14.00
CA GLU A 256 10.34 -8.73 -15.42
C GLU A 256 8.88 -9.04 -15.78
N GLU A 257 8.05 -9.34 -14.78
CA GLU A 257 6.63 -9.70 -14.93
C GLU A 257 5.70 -8.64 -14.35
N LEU A 258 6.22 -7.49 -13.92
CA LEU A 258 5.37 -6.39 -13.47
C LEU A 258 4.52 -5.87 -14.64
N PRO A 259 3.20 -5.74 -14.46
CA PRO A 259 2.32 -5.29 -15.53
C PRO A 259 2.59 -3.83 -15.88
N GLU A 260 2.41 -3.51 -17.17
CA GLU A 260 2.41 -2.13 -17.65
C GLU A 260 1.30 -1.32 -16.96
N ARG A 261 1.51 -0.01 -16.87
CA ARG A 261 0.57 0.93 -16.23
C ARG A 261 0.20 2.07 -17.17
N ILE A 262 -1.04 2.53 -17.04
CA ILE A 262 -1.60 3.64 -17.80
C ILE A 262 -2.27 4.65 -16.86
N THR A 263 -2.47 5.88 -17.33
CA THR A 263 -3.12 6.97 -16.58
C THR A 263 -4.65 6.90 -16.64
N GLU A 264 -5.22 5.74 -17.01
CA GLU A 264 -6.65 5.53 -17.00
C GLU A 264 -7.11 4.89 -15.69
N HIS A 265 -8.32 5.25 -15.26
CA HIS A 265 -8.93 4.73 -14.04
C HIS A 265 -10.24 4.02 -14.36
N PRO A 266 -10.19 2.83 -14.95
CA PRO A 266 -11.40 2.07 -15.16
C PRO A 266 -12.00 1.71 -13.81
N LYS A 267 -13.32 1.54 -13.81
CA LYS A 267 -14.09 1.20 -12.62
C LYS A 267 -14.85 -0.09 -12.86
N LEU A 268 -14.78 -1.00 -11.90
CA LEU A 268 -15.68 -2.12 -11.82
C LEU A 268 -17.06 -1.61 -11.39
N LEU A 269 -18.06 -1.77 -12.26
CA LEU A 269 -19.39 -1.21 -12.05
C LEU A 269 -20.30 -2.11 -11.21
N TYR A 270 -19.94 -3.39 -11.09
CA TYR A 270 -20.80 -4.44 -10.57
C TYR A 270 -20.14 -5.20 -9.41
N SER A 271 -20.86 -5.32 -8.30
CA SER A 271 -20.45 -6.11 -7.13
C SER A 271 -20.36 -7.61 -7.41
N ALA A 272 -19.71 -8.36 -6.52
CA ALA A 272 -19.57 -9.81 -6.63
C ALA A 272 -20.92 -10.52 -6.82
N THR A 273 -21.93 -10.15 -6.04
CA THR A 273 -23.27 -10.77 -6.11
C THR A 273 -23.97 -10.42 -7.42
N GLN A 274 -23.78 -9.22 -7.97
CA GLN A 274 -24.35 -8.82 -9.27
C GLN A 274 -23.70 -9.60 -10.40
N LEU A 275 -22.37 -9.65 -10.43
CA LEU A 275 -21.59 -10.43 -11.40
C LEU A 275 -21.98 -11.92 -11.33
N HIS A 276 -22.10 -12.47 -10.13
CA HIS A 276 -22.52 -13.86 -9.92
C HIS A 276 -23.92 -14.14 -10.48
N LYS A 277 -24.89 -13.24 -10.24
CA LYS A 277 -26.24 -13.34 -10.82
C LYS A 277 -26.23 -13.26 -12.35
N ALA A 278 -25.31 -12.50 -12.93
CA ALA A 278 -25.12 -12.43 -14.37
C ALA A 278 -24.42 -13.68 -14.95
N GLY A 279 -23.94 -14.61 -14.12
CA GLY A 279 -23.36 -15.88 -14.53
C GLY A 279 -21.84 -15.98 -14.35
N VAL A 280 -21.19 -14.95 -13.77
CA VAL A 280 -19.76 -15.04 -13.41
C VAL A 280 -19.58 -16.08 -12.31
N LYS A 281 -18.72 -17.07 -12.55
CA LYS A 281 -18.35 -18.07 -11.56
C LYS A 281 -17.13 -17.60 -10.80
N PHE A 282 -17.24 -17.49 -9.49
CA PHE A 282 -16.12 -17.15 -8.62
C PHE A 282 -15.36 -18.42 -8.26
N ARG A 283 -14.03 -18.37 -8.32
CA ARG A 283 -13.15 -19.50 -7.95
C ARG A 283 -11.92 -19.01 -7.21
N LEU A 284 -11.45 -19.84 -6.28
CA LEU A 284 -10.14 -19.65 -5.68
C LEU A 284 -9.04 -19.74 -6.75
N GLY A 285 -8.24 -18.68 -6.86
CA GLY A 285 -7.06 -18.61 -7.70
C GLY A 285 -5.93 -19.47 -7.14
N LYS A 286 -5.41 -20.38 -7.96
CA LYS A 286 -4.18 -21.13 -7.68
C LYS A 286 -3.06 -20.51 -8.50
N SER A 287 -2.59 -19.33 -8.10
CA SER A 287 -1.45 -18.70 -8.76
C SER A 287 -0.21 -18.80 -7.88
N GLU A 288 0.96 -18.96 -8.53
CA GLU A 288 2.26 -18.74 -7.89
C GLU A 288 2.52 -17.25 -7.62
N ARG A 289 1.71 -16.37 -8.23
CA ARG A 289 1.77 -14.91 -8.06
C ARG A 289 0.73 -14.47 -7.04
N SER A 290 1.22 -13.83 -5.98
CA SER A 290 0.39 -13.17 -4.98
C SER A 290 -0.45 -12.08 -5.65
N PHE A 291 -1.75 -12.02 -5.35
CA PHE A 291 -2.68 -10.97 -5.81
C PHE A 291 -2.97 -10.92 -7.33
N GLU A 292 -2.64 -11.96 -8.10
CA GLU A 292 -3.02 -12.09 -9.51
C GLU A 292 -4.49 -12.51 -9.69
N ILE A 293 -5.27 -11.71 -10.41
CA ILE A 293 -6.69 -11.95 -10.69
C ILE A 293 -6.86 -12.26 -12.17
N LYS A 294 -7.62 -13.31 -12.49
CA LYS A 294 -7.88 -13.71 -13.89
C LYS A 294 -9.35 -13.89 -14.13
N PHE A 295 -9.82 -13.40 -15.28
CA PHE A 295 -11.16 -13.66 -15.77
C PHE A 295 -11.08 -14.35 -17.12
N GLU A 296 -11.54 -15.60 -17.18
CA GLU A 296 -11.45 -16.43 -18.37
C GLU A 296 -12.76 -17.23 -18.49
N GLU A 297 -13.40 -17.18 -19.66
CA GLU A 297 -14.60 -17.98 -19.96
C GLU A 297 -15.73 -17.84 -18.92
N GLY A 298 -15.93 -16.64 -18.38
CA GLY A 298 -16.94 -16.38 -17.36
C GLY A 298 -16.55 -16.86 -15.95
N VAL A 299 -15.30 -17.27 -15.73
CA VAL A 299 -14.76 -17.67 -14.43
C VAL A 299 -13.79 -16.61 -13.93
N LEU A 300 -14.12 -15.99 -12.81
CA LEU A 300 -13.27 -15.04 -12.10
C LEU A 300 -12.48 -15.77 -10.99
N LYS A 301 -11.18 -15.89 -11.19
CA LYS A 301 -10.22 -16.51 -10.26
C LYS A 301 -9.58 -15.42 -9.42
N ILE A 302 -9.78 -15.48 -8.10
CA ILE A 302 -9.25 -14.49 -7.14
C ILE A 302 -8.39 -15.21 -6.12
N PRO A 303 -7.18 -14.72 -5.81
CA PRO A 303 -6.34 -15.26 -4.73
C PRO A 303 -7.03 -15.22 -3.38
N LYS A 304 -6.62 -16.12 -2.50
CA LYS A 304 -7.17 -16.20 -1.15
C LYS A 304 -6.87 -14.95 -0.35
N LEU A 305 -7.84 -14.48 0.43
CA LEU A 305 -7.70 -13.38 1.36
C LEU A 305 -8.17 -13.82 2.74
N GLU A 306 -7.24 -13.93 3.68
CA GLU A 306 -7.54 -14.24 5.09
C GLU A 306 -7.62 -12.95 5.91
N ILE A 307 -8.78 -12.72 6.53
CA ILE A 307 -9.02 -11.53 7.36
C ILE A 307 -9.05 -11.94 8.83
N GLU A 308 -7.99 -11.59 9.54
CA GLU A 308 -7.79 -11.74 10.98
C GLU A 308 -7.66 -10.38 11.67
N GLY A 309 -7.60 -10.37 13.01
CA GLY A 309 -7.60 -9.13 13.79
C GLY A 309 -6.45 -8.16 13.50
N VAL A 310 -5.31 -8.66 12.99
CA VAL A 310 -4.14 -7.83 12.66
C VAL A 310 -3.95 -7.59 11.16
N THR A 311 -4.76 -8.23 10.31
CA THR A 311 -4.63 -8.14 8.85
C THR A 311 -4.81 -6.70 8.36
N GLU A 312 -5.77 -5.96 8.91
CA GLU A 312 -6.00 -4.55 8.54
C GLU A 312 -4.74 -3.71 8.75
N VAL A 313 -4.06 -3.90 9.89
CA VAL A 313 -2.86 -3.15 10.25
C VAL A 313 -1.75 -3.41 9.24
N VAL A 314 -1.48 -4.68 8.90
CA VAL A 314 -0.44 -5.02 7.92
C VAL A 314 -0.77 -4.45 6.53
N ILE A 315 -2.01 -4.61 6.06
CA ILE A 315 -2.44 -4.09 4.76
C ILE A 315 -2.26 -2.56 4.70
N ARG A 316 -2.72 -1.85 5.73
CA ARG A 316 -2.62 -0.38 5.81
C ARG A 316 -1.18 0.13 5.73
N ASN A 317 -0.23 -0.58 6.37
CA ASN A 317 1.17 -0.17 6.38
C ASN A 317 1.86 -0.45 5.05
N VAL A 318 1.53 -1.55 4.36
CA VAL A 318 2.05 -1.82 3.00
C VAL A 318 1.45 -0.84 1.99
N MET A 319 0.13 -0.56 2.06
CA MET A 319 -0.49 0.46 1.21
C MET A 319 0.09 1.85 1.49
N ALA A 320 0.33 2.22 2.75
CA ALA A 320 0.97 3.50 3.08
C ALA A 320 2.37 3.63 2.47
N LEU A 321 3.16 2.54 2.48
CA LEU A 321 4.44 2.50 1.80
C LEU A 321 4.30 2.72 0.29
N GLU A 322 3.36 2.05 -0.37
CA GLU A 322 3.12 2.25 -1.79
C GLU A 322 2.68 3.68 -2.11
N GLN A 323 1.79 4.24 -1.31
CA GLN A 323 1.28 5.61 -1.48
C GLN A 323 2.34 6.69 -1.24
N THR A 324 3.40 6.38 -0.49
CA THR A 324 4.45 7.36 -0.15
C THR A 324 5.69 7.20 -1.03
N CYS A 325 6.08 5.96 -1.33
CA CYS A 325 7.36 5.65 -1.98
C CYS A 325 7.23 5.00 -3.35
N TYR A 326 6.06 4.44 -3.69
CA TYR A 326 5.86 3.66 -4.92
C TYR A 326 4.52 3.97 -5.60
N ILE A 327 4.12 5.25 -5.65
CA ILE A 327 2.78 5.64 -6.16
C ILE A 327 2.57 5.19 -7.61
N GLU A 328 3.64 5.22 -8.41
CA GLU A 328 3.66 4.75 -9.80
C GLU A 328 3.75 3.22 -9.91
N ASN A 329 3.88 2.48 -8.81
CA ASN A 329 3.98 1.02 -8.79
C ASN A 329 3.20 0.42 -7.60
N ALA A 330 1.96 0.85 -7.42
CA ALA A 330 1.12 0.47 -6.29
C ALA A 330 0.43 -0.90 -6.47
N TYR A 331 1.20 -1.95 -6.80
CA TYR A 331 0.71 -3.28 -7.15
C TYR A 331 -0.20 -3.91 -6.09
N PHE A 332 0.19 -3.79 -4.81
CA PHE A 332 -0.58 -4.34 -3.69
C PHE A 332 -1.85 -3.52 -3.44
N THR A 333 -1.76 -2.20 -3.55
CA THR A 333 -2.87 -1.27 -3.41
C THR A 333 -3.93 -1.50 -4.50
N ASP A 334 -3.54 -1.76 -5.75
CA ASP A 334 -4.45 -2.04 -6.86
C ASP A 334 -5.39 -3.24 -6.56
N TYR A 335 -4.85 -4.28 -5.90
CA TYR A 335 -5.66 -5.43 -5.46
C TYR A 335 -6.74 -5.02 -4.47
N PHE A 336 -6.42 -4.19 -3.47
CA PHE A 336 -7.40 -3.72 -2.49
C PHE A 336 -8.38 -2.69 -3.07
N ILE A 337 -7.97 -1.93 -4.10
CA ILE A 337 -8.87 -1.11 -4.91
C ILE A 337 -9.92 -1.99 -5.61
N PHE A 338 -9.49 -3.09 -6.23
CA PHE A 338 -10.44 -4.04 -6.82
C PHE A 338 -11.36 -4.68 -5.79
N MET A 339 -10.82 -5.14 -4.65
CA MET A 339 -11.62 -5.83 -3.63
C MET A 339 -12.72 -4.95 -3.03
N ASP A 340 -12.46 -3.67 -2.81
CA ASP A 340 -13.47 -2.69 -2.39
C ASP A 340 -14.56 -2.47 -3.44
N GLN A 341 -14.20 -2.34 -4.71
CA GLN A 341 -15.20 -2.20 -5.78
C GLN A 341 -16.04 -3.47 -5.96
N LEU A 342 -15.45 -4.64 -5.70
CA LEU A 342 -16.12 -5.92 -5.77
C LEU A 342 -17.06 -6.16 -4.56
N ILE A 343 -16.71 -5.66 -3.37
CA ILE A 343 -17.42 -5.91 -2.10
C ILE A 343 -18.21 -4.66 -1.66
N ASN A 344 -19.48 -4.60 -2.07
CA ASN A 344 -20.36 -3.49 -1.72
C ASN A 344 -21.41 -3.85 -0.64
N SER A 345 -21.50 -5.12 -0.27
CA SER A 345 -22.48 -5.62 0.69
C SER A 345 -22.00 -6.86 1.44
N ARG A 346 -22.64 -7.16 2.57
CA ARG A 346 -22.45 -8.44 3.30
C ARG A 346 -22.65 -9.69 2.44
N LYS A 347 -23.49 -9.59 1.41
CA LYS A 347 -23.78 -10.72 0.50
C LYS A 347 -22.57 -11.02 -0.38
N ASP A 348 -21.82 -9.99 -0.76
CA ASP A 348 -20.59 -10.13 -1.53
C ASP A 348 -19.53 -10.84 -0.68
N VAL A 349 -19.36 -10.42 0.58
CA VAL A 349 -18.47 -11.12 1.53
C VAL A 349 -18.90 -12.58 1.71
N ALA A 350 -20.19 -12.83 1.91
CA ALA A 350 -20.72 -14.19 2.07
C ALA A 350 -20.46 -15.07 0.84
N LEU A 351 -20.64 -14.53 -0.37
CA LEU A 351 -20.37 -15.23 -1.63
C LEU A 351 -18.89 -15.58 -1.76
N LEU A 352 -17.99 -14.63 -1.51
CA LEU A 352 -16.55 -14.86 -1.59
C LEU A 352 -16.08 -15.86 -0.52
N ALA A 353 -16.69 -15.83 0.66
CA ALA A 353 -16.43 -16.80 1.72
C ALA A 353 -16.92 -18.21 1.35
N GLN A 354 -18.10 -18.33 0.73
CA GLN A 354 -18.63 -19.59 0.24
C GLN A 354 -17.69 -20.24 -0.81
N GLU A 355 -17.12 -19.43 -1.69
CA GLU A 355 -16.16 -19.89 -2.71
C GLU A 355 -14.73 -20.04 -2.17
N LYS A 356 -14.52 -19.87 -0.85
CA LYS A 356 -13.23 -19.99 -0.14
C LYS A 356 -12.17 -18.99 -0.63
N ILE A 357 -12.59 -17.94 -1.34
CA ILE A 357 -11.74 -16.83 -1.73
C ILE A 357 -11.44 -15.96 -0.52
N LEU A 358 -12.42 -15.76 0.36
CA LEU A 358 -12.28 -14.96 1.57
C LEU A 358 -12.45 -15.83 2.82
N VAL A 359 -11.49 -15.84 3.73
CA VAL A 359 -11.63 -16.49 5.04
C VAL A 359 -11.83 -15.42 6.11
N ASN A 360 -13.02 -15.43 6.73
CA ASN A 360 -13.41 -14.42 7.71
C ASN A 360 -13.17 -14.93 9.14
N TYR A 361 -12.08 -14.52 9.78
CA TYR A 361 -11.81 -14.78 11.19
C TYR A 361 -12.31 -13.68 12.13
N LEU A 362 -12.87 -12.58 11.61
CA LEU A 362 -13.53 -11.55 12.43
C LEU A 362 -14.91 -11.99 12.94
N GLY A 363 -15.51 -12.99 12.29
CA GLY A 363 -16.81 -13.55 12.68
C GLY A 363 -18.03 -12.73 12.23
N ASP A 364 -17.83 -11.59 11.57
CA ASP A 364 -18.90 -10.75 11.03
C ASP A 364 -18.59 -10.27 9.61
N ASN A 365 -19.51 -10.50 8.67
CA ASN A 365 -19.38 -10.06 7.29
C ASN A 365 -19.50 -8.54 7.15
N ASN A 366 -20.20 -7.85 8.06
CA ASN A 366 -20.20 -6.39 8.07
C ASN A 366 -18.82 -5.86 8.44
N ALA A 367 -18.18 -6.43 9.46
CA ALA A 367 -16.84 -6.02 9.88
C ALA A 367 -15.83 -6.13 8.73
N VAL A 368 -15.83 -7.25 7.99
CA VAL A 368 -14.97 -7.43 6.80
C VAL A 368 -15.27 -6.41 5.71
N MET A 369 -16.54 -6.23 5.34
CA MET A 369 -16.95 -5.26 4.32
C MET A 369 -16.52 -3.83 4.72
N SER A 370 -16.78 -3.43 5.97
CA SER A 370 -16.38 -2.13 6.48
C SER A 370 -14.86 -1.96 6.51
N MET A 371 -14.10 -3.01 6.89
CA MET A 371 -12.65 -2.98 6.88
C MET A 371 -12.12 -2.71 5.46
N ILE A 372 -12.52 -3.52 4.48
CA ILE A 372 -12.07 -3.41 3.09
C ILE A 372 -12.39 -2.04 2.51
N ASN A 373 -13.62 -1.55 2.70
CA ASN A 373 -14.03 -0.27 2.14
C ASN A 373 -13.38 0.93 2.87
N ASN A 374 -12.89 0.72 4.09
CA ASN A 374 -12.10 1.72 4.83
C ASN A 374 -10.60 1.70 4.46
N LEU A 375 -10.08 0.64 3.82
CA LEU A 375 -8.68 0.57 3.40
C LEU A 375 -8.36 1.60 2.31
N ASN A 376 -9.28 1.79 1.36
CA ASN A 376 -9.07 2.69 0.22
C ASN A 376 -9.36 4.17 0.51
N LYS A 377 -9.78 4.50 1.74
CA LYS A 377 -10.04 5.88 2.10
C LYS A 377 -8.75 6.69 2.18
N GLY A 378 -8.68 7.75 1.38
CA GLY A 378 -7.48 8.60 1.29
C GLY A 378 -6.39 8.06 0.36
N ILE A 379 -6.59 6.89 -0.25
CA ILE A 379 -5.67 6.36 -1.26
C ILE A 379 -5.80 7.19 -2.55
N VAL A 380 -4.65 7.55 -3.12
CA VAL A 380 -4.52 8.21 -4.41
C VAL A 380 -4.11 7.16 -5.45
N SER A 381 -4.81 7.14 -6.57
CA SER A 381 -4.46 6.33 -7.74
C SER A 381 -4.24 7.28 -8.89
N GLU A 382 -2.99 7.41 -9.35
CA GLU A 382 -2.59 8.23 -10.52
C GLU A 382 -2.44 7.38 -11.78
N THR A 383 -2.16 6.08 -11.60
CA THR A 383 -2.03 5.10 -12.67
C THR A 383 -2.73 3.80 -12.26
N ALA A 384 -3.22 3.04 -13.24
CA ALA A 384 -3.76 1.70 -13.06
C ALA A 384 -2.98 0.70 -13.92
N ARG A 385 -2.94 -0.56 -13.47
CA ARG A 385 -2.33 -1.64 -14.23
C ARG A 385 -3.21 -2.01 -15.42
N VAL A 386 -2.60 -2.17 -16.59
CA VAL A 386 -3.30 -2.52 -17.84
C VAL A 386 -4.08 -3.83 -17.69
N ASP A 387 -3.56 -4.81 -16.96
CA ASP A 387 -4.26 -6.08 -16.72
C ASP A 387 -5.55 -5.92 -15.89
N TYR A 388 -5.56 -5.01 -14.92
CA TYR A 388 -6.77 -4.66 -14.16
C TYR A 388 -7.74 -3.84 -15.01
N CYS A 389 -7.22 -2.97 -15.89
CA CYS A 389 -8.06 -2.24 -16.84
C CYS A 389 -8.85 -3.20 -17.75
N ASN A 390 -8.13 -4.14 -18.37
CA ASN A 390 -8.73 -5.19 -19.21
C ASN A 390 -9.73 -6.04 -18.40
N LEU A 391 -9.35 -6.45 -17.18
CA LEU A 391 -10.23 -7.20 -16.28
C LEU A 391 -11.56 -6.48 -16.02
N TYR A 392 -11.52 -5.16 -15.78
CA TYR A 392 -12.72 -4.39 -15.49
C TYR A 392 -13.61 -4.26 -16.72
N GLU A 393 -13.01 -4.01 -17.89
CA GLU A 393 -13.74 -3.99 -19.16
C GLU A 393 -14.41 -5.32 -19.45
N GLU A 394 -13.70 -6.43 -19.27
CA GLU A 394 -14.23 -7.76 -19.51
C GLU A 394 -15.37 -8.11 -18.55
N LEU A 395 -15.22 -7.82 -17.25
CA LEU A 395 -16.28 -8.09 -16.24
C LEU A 395 -17.52 -7.22 -16.49
N ASN A 396 -17.32 -5.93 -16.75
CA ASN A 396 -18.42 -5.03 -17.09
C ASN A 396 -19.11 -5.49 -18.39
N SER A 397 -18.34 -5.78 -19.44
CA SER A 397 -18.86 -6.29 -20.71
C SER A 397 -19.59 -7.61 -20.55
N PHE A 398 -19.08 -8.52 -19.72
CA PHE A 398 -19.73 -9.79 -19.42
C PHE A 398 -21.09 -9.56 -18.77
N TYR A 399 -21.18 -8.67 -17.79
CA TYR A 399 -22.45 -8.33 -17.14
C TYR A 399 -23.46 -7.76 -18.16
N GLU A 400 -23.04 -6.79 -18.97
CA GLU A 400 -23.88 -6.13 -19.98
C GLU A 400 -24.35 -7.10 -21.07
N LYS A 401 -23.45 -7.95 -21.57
CA LYS A 401 -23.77 -8.95 -22.59
C LYS A 401 -24.65 -10.08 -22.02
N SER A 402 -24.47 -10.44 -20.75
CA SER A 402 -25.21 -11.53 -20.10
C SER A 402 -26.67 -11.20 -19.81
N TRP A 403 -27.03 -9.92 -19.71
CA TRP A 403 -28.43 -9.48 -19.65
C TRP A 403 -29.26 -9.98 -20.85
N HIS A 404 -28.68 -10.00 -22.04
CA HIS A 404 -29.32 -10.58 -23.23
C HIS A 404 -29.40 -12.10 -23.18
N HIS A 405 -28.45 -12.75 -22.49
CA HIS A 405 -28.47 -14.20 -22.33
C HIS A 405 -29.55 -14.64 -21.33
N TRP A 406 -29.75 -13.91 -20.23
CA TRP A 406 -30.89 -14.10 -19.33
C TRP A 406 -32.24 -13.84 -20.01
N LYS A 407 -32.34 -12.82 -20.88
CA LYS A 407 -33.50 -12.62 -21.76
C LYS A 407 -33.75 -13.84 -22.67
N ALA A 408 -32.69 -14.49 -23.17
CA ALA A 408 -32.80 -15.74 -23.93
C ALA A 408 -33.20 -16.94 -23.05
N THR A 409 -32.72 -17.02 -21.81
CA THR A 409 -33.12 -18.05 -20.83
C THR A 409 -34.59 -17.91 -20.42
N LEU A 410 -35.07 -16.67 -20.24
CA LEU A 410 -36.48 -16.36 -19.95
C LEU A 410 -37.39 -16.84 -21.11
N LYS A 411 -36.94 -16.66 -22.36
CA LYS A 411 -37.56 -17.24 -23.57
C LYS A 411 -37.50 -18.79 -23.59
N ARG A 412 -36.48 -19.40 -22.97
CA ARG A 412 -36.28 -20.85 -22.92
C ARG A 412 -36.98 -21.56 -21.74
N GLU A 413 -37.47 -20.87 -20.73
CA GLU A 413 -38.15 -21.53 -19.59
C GLU A 413 -39.64 -21.22 -19.49
N TYR A 414 -40.00 -19.97 -19.79
CA TYR A 414 -41.39 -19.49 -19.73
C TYR A 414 -42.08 -19.51 -21.10
N PHE A 415 -41.31 -19.53 -22.19
CA PHE A 415 -41.81 -19.53 -23.58
C PHE A 415 -41.38 -20.77 -24.38
N SER A 416 -41.00 -21.86 -23.70
CA SER A 416 -40.36 -23.03 -24.34
C SER A 416 -41.28 -24.12 -24.85
N THR A 417 -42.51 -24.22 -24.32
CA THR A 417 -43.50 -25.20 -24.78
C THR A 417 -44.88 -24.54 -24.90
N PRO A 418 -45.77 -25.04 -25.79
CA PRO A 418 -47.07 -24.44 -26.03
C PRO A 418 -47.89 -24.25 -24.77
N TRP A 419 -47.85 -25.20 -23.83
CA TRP A 419 -48.59 -25.12 -22.56
C TRP A 419 -48.01 -24.11 -21.57
N ARG A 420 -46.67 -23.97 -21.46
CA ARG A 420 -46.06 -22.93 -20.60
C ARG A 420 -46.25 -21.54 -21.20
N PHE A 421 -46.22 -21.45 -22.52
CA PHE A 421 -46.57 -20.22 -23.23
C PHE A 421 -48.03 -19.85 -23.00
N VAL A 422 -48.97 -20.77 -23.21
CA VAL A 422 -50.41 -20.56 -23.01
C VAL A 422 -50.74 -20.26 -21.55
N SER A 423 -50.11 -20.93 -20.57
CA SER A 423 -50.32 -20.61 -19.15
C SER A 423 -49.79 -19.22 -18.79
N THR A 424 -48.64 -18.83 -19.35
CA THR A 424 -48.05 -17.50 -19.13
C THR A 424 -48.89 -16.42 -19.83
N VAL A 425 -49.39 -16.66 -21.04
CA VAL A 425 -50.26 -15.75 -21.79
C VAL A 425 -51.66 -15.66 -21.15
N ALA A 426 -52.23 -16.76 -20.70
CA ALA A 426 -53.50 -16.77 -19.98
C ALA A 426 -53.40 -15.99 -18.66
N ALA A 427 -52.30 -16.14 -17.92
CA ALA A 427 -52.03 -15.35 -16.72
C ALA A 427 -51.90 -13.85 -17.06
N ILE A 428 -51.23 -13.50 -18.16
CA ILE A 428 -51.10 -12.11 -18.63
C ILE A 428 -52.46 -11.55 -19.09
N ILE A 429 -53.27 -12.31 -19.82
CA ILE A 429 -54.61 -11.90 -20.29
C ILE A 429 -55.56 -11.72 -19.10
N LEU A 430 -55.55 -12.65 -18.13
CA LEU A 430 -56.31 -12.50 -16.88
C LEU A 430 -55.93 -11.20 -16.16
N LEU A 431 -54.63 -10.92 -16.06
CA LEU A 431 -54.12 -9.66 -15.51
C LEU A 431 -54.66 -8.43 -16.27
N LEU A 432 -54.60 -8.43 -17.60
CA LEU A 432 -55.08 -7.32 -18.42
C LEU A 432 -56.60 -7.15 -18.36
N LEU A 433 -57.37 -8.24 -18.32
CA LEU A 433 -58.82 -8.21 -18.16
C LEU A 433 -59.22 -7.69 -16.80
N THR A 434 -58.57 -8.15 -15.72
CA THR A 434 -58.80 -7.58 -14.39
C THR A 434 -58.46 -6.10 -14.34
N PHE A 435 -57.40 -5.66 -15.03
CA PHE A 435 -57.05 -4.25 -15.15
C PHE A 435 -58.12 -3.44 -15.88
N MET A 436 -58.61 -3.91 -17.04
CA MET A 436 -59.67 -3.23 -17.81
C MET A 436 -61.01 -3.21 -17.08
N GLN A 437 -61.34 -4.28 -16.35
CA GLN A 437 -62.52 -4.34 -15.48
C GLN A 437 -62.43 -3.26 -14.40
N THR A 438 -61.28 -3.15 -13.76
CA THR A 438 -61.03 -2.12 -12.73
C THR A 438 -61.10 -0.70 -13.31
N ALA A 439 -60.55 -0.48 -14.51
CA ALA A 439 -60.62 0.81 -15.19
C ALA A 439 -62.05 1.19 -15.61
N SER A 440 -62.84 0.24 -16.09
CA SER A 440 -64.24 0.46 -16.47
C SER A 440 -65.12 0.77 -15.25
N SER A 441 -64.94 0.04 -14.15
CA SER A 441 -65.60 0.33 -12.88
C SER A 441 -65.23 1.71 -12.35
N MET A 442 -63.98 2.14 -12.47
CA MET A 442 -63.57 3.50 -12.13
C MET A 442 -64.19 4.56 -13.06
N ARG A 443 -64.31 4.28 -14.36
CA ARG A 443 -64.94 5.20 -15.32
C ARG A 443 -66.43 5.38 -15.06
N GLU A 444 -67.16 4.31 -14.75
CA GLU A 444 -68.58 4.40 -14.33
C GLU A 444 -68.74 5.17 -13.03
N LEU A 445 -67.85 4.97 -12.07
CA LEU A 445 -67.86 5.70 -10.80
C LEU A 445 -67.59 7.20 -10.99
N LEU A 446 -66.79 7.57 -12.00
CA LEU A 446 -66.54 8.96 -12.40
C LEU A 446 -67.68 9.56 -13.23
N PHE A 447 -68.31 8.80 -14.12
CA PHE A 447 -69.46 9.25 -14.92
C PHE A 447 -70.72 9.41 -14.06
N SER A 448 -70.95 8.51 -13.10
CA SER A 448 -72.01 8.62 -12.10
C SER A 448 -71.82 9.86 -11.21
N ARG A 449 -70.57 10.25 -10.93
CA ARG A 449 -70.25 11.52 -10.26
C ARG A 449 -70.49 12.76 -11.13
N ALA A 450 -70.35 12.67 -12.45
CA ALA A 450 -70.53 13.79 -13.39
C ALA A 450 -71.98 13.99 -13.88
N HIS A 451 -72.89 13.05 -13.62
CA HIS A 451 -74.34 13.22 -13.81
C HIS A 451 -75.10 13.53 -12.51
N MET A 452 -74.40 13.53 -11.37
CA MET A 452 -74.94 14.00 -10.09
C MET A 452 -74.46 15.40 -9.70
N GLY A 453 -73.85 16.15 -10.62
CA GLY A 453 -73.54 17.58 -10.49
C GLY A 453 -73.90 18.29 -11.77
#